data_AF-A0A2A3Y3T0-F1
#
_entry.id   AF-A0A2A3Y3T0-F1
#
_cell.length_a   1.000
_cell.length_b   1.000
_cell.length_c   1.000
_cell.angle_alpha   90.00
_cell.angle_beta   90.00
_cell.angle_gamma   90.00
#
_symmetry.space_group_name_H-M   'P 1'
#
loop_
_entity.id
_entity.type
_entity.pdbx_description
1 polymer ?
#
loop_
_entity_poly.entity_id
_entity_poly.type
_entity_poly.pdbx_seq_one_letter_code
_entity_poly.pdbx_strand_id
1 'polypeptide(L)'
;MTNQTSTSREELDANKLTALDEEALFGGRPPVGGTDSKGKKVKGHRPSARTRARAIIKHTILILAALIMIYPLLWMIASSFRPNDLIFREAGLVISSVEWENYPNGWSALSEPFSKYLMNSAIVVLGCILGNLVSCSMAAYAFARLEFKFKKIMFVLMLMTIMLPIHVIIVPQYIMFSQIGWVNTFWPIIVPKLLATDAFFIFLMIQFIRGIPKDMDEAARIDGAGHPRIFLQVILPLMVPALATTAIFTFIWTWSDFFTSLIYLTNPSNYTVQVALNAFIDSTGESNWGALFAMSIITLVPVFLAFLFGQKFLIKGIATTGIK
;
A
#
# COMPACT_ATOMS: atom_id res chain seq x y z
N MET A 1 -52.52 28.56 -27.08
CA MET A 1 -52.44 27.12 -26.77
C MET A 1 -51.30 26.53 -27.60
N THR A 2 -50.04 26.67 -27.18
CA THR A 2 -48.88 26.07 -27.85
C THR A 2 -47.63 26.28 -26.99
N ASN A 3 -47.38 25.41 -26.00
CA ASN A 3 -46.04 25.20 -25.40
C ASN A 3 -46.03 24.13 -24.28
N GLN A 4 -46.52 22.91 -24.55
CA GLN A 4 -46.38 21.79 -23.60
C GLN A 4 -45.81 20.50 -24.22
N THR A 5 -45.52 20.49 -25.53
CA THR A 5 -45.09 19.29 -26.26
C THR A 5 -43.58 19.22 -26.52
N SER A 6 -42.78 20.28 -26.29
CA SER A 6 -41.33 20.26 -26.52
C SER A 6 -40.52 19.79 -25.29
N THR A 7 -40.93 20.16 -24.07
CA THR A 7 -40.18 19.85 -22.84
C THR A 7 -40.16 18.36 -22.50
N SER A 8 -41.22 17.62 -22.84
CA SER A 8 -41.30 16.18 -22.57
C SER A 8 -40.36 15.34 -23.43
N ARG A 9 -39.93 15.82 -24.61
CA ARG A 9 -38.99 15.09 -25.48
C ARG A 9 -37.54 15.26 -25.03
N GLU A 10 -37.16 16.46 -24.58
CA GLU A 10 -35.81 16.72 -24.06
C GLU A 10 -35.54 16.01 -22.73
N GLU A 11 -36.52 15.93 -21.83
CA GLU A 11 -36.39 15.16 -20.57
C GLU A 11 -36.31 13.63 -20.83
N LEU A 12 -37.02 13.12 -21.85
CA LEU A 12 -36.97 11.71 -22.24
C LEU A 12 -35.63 11.33 -22.88
N ASP A 13 -35.00 12.24 -23.62
CA ASP A 13 -33.69 12.02 -24.22
C ASP A 13 -32.55 12.19 -23.20
N ALA A 14 -32.68 13.14 -22.25
CA ALA A 14 -31.75 13.30 -21.14
C ALA A 14 -31.72 12.08 -20.21
N ASN A 15 -32.90 11.53 -19.86
CA ASN A 15 -32.99 10.31 -19.04
C ASN A 15 -32.49 9.03 -19.75
N LYS A 16 -32.53 9.01 -21.10
CA LYS A 16 -31.95 7.91 -21.88
C LYS A 16 -30.43 8.01 -21.94
N LEU A 17 -29.86 9.22 -21.99
CA LEU A 17 -28.41 9.38 -21.96
C LEU A 17 -27.80 8.99 -20.60
N THR A 18 -28.46 9.34 -19.49
CA THR A 18 -27.99 8.95 -18.14
C THR A 18 -28.09 7.43 -17.91
N ALA A 19 -29.14 6.77 -18.38
CA ALA A 19 -29.29 5.32 -18.25
C ALA A 19 -28.24 4.53 -19.06
N LEU A 20 -27.80 5.06 -20.20
CA LEU A 20 -26.77 4.43 -21.03
C LEU A 20 -25.35 4.56 -20.45
N ASP A 21 -25.09 5.63 -19.69
CA ASP A 21 -23.81 5.83 -19.01
C ASP A 21 -23.71 5.01 -17.70
N GLU A 22 -24.82 4.77 -16.99
CA GLU A 22 -24.85 3.89 -15.81
C GLU A 22 -24.57 2.42 -16.17
N GLU A 23 -25.14 1.90 -17.27
CA GLU A 23 -24.89 0.53 -17.72
C GLU A 23 -23.43 0.31 -18.18
N ALA A 24 -22.76 1.37 -18.67
CA ALA A 24 -21.37 1.32 -19.12
C ALA A 24 -20.35 1.36 -17.97
N LEU A 25 -20.69 1.95 -16.84
CA LEU A 25 -19.82 2.06 -15.67
C LEU A 25 -19.83 0.81 -14.78
N PHE A 26 -20.96 0.08 -14.73
CA PHE A 26 -21.13 -1.08 -13.85
C PHE A 26 -20.93 -2.44 -14.51
N GLY A 27 -20.06 -2.55 -15.53
CA GLY A 27 -19.53 -3.84 -15.99
C GLY A 27 -20.58 -4.93 -16.27
N GLY A 28 -21.82 -4.54 -16.57
CA GLY A 28 -22.92 -5.46 -16.83
C GLY A 28 -22.60 -6.18 -18.12
N ARG A 29 -22.22 -7.46 -18.04
CA ARG A 29 -22.23 -8.30 -19.24
C ARG A 29 -23.64 -8.22 -19.80
N PRO A 30 -23.84 -7.88 -21.09
CA PRO A 30 -25.17 -7.86 -21.66
C PRO A 30 -25.80 -9.24 -21.47
N PRO A 31 -27.11 -9.32 -21.19
CA PRO A 31 -27.79 -10.59 -21.00
C PRO A 31 -27.55 -11.46 -22.23
N VAL A 32 -26.88 -12.60 -22.03
CA VAL A 32 -26.67 -13.58 -23.09
C VAL A 32 -28.04 -14.17 -23.41
N GLY A 33 -28.65 -13.68 -24.50
CA GLY A 33 -29.78 -14.33 -25.15
C GLY A 33 -31.17 -14.07 -24.56
N GLY A 34 -31.48 -12.85 -24.13
CA GLY A 34 -32.87 -12.46 -23.86
C GLY A 34 -33.59 -11.96 -25.12
N THR A 35 -34.66 -12.63 -25.55
CA THR A 35 -35.63 -12.08 -26.49
C THR A 35 -36.54 -11.08 -25.77
N ASP A 36 -36.84 -9.95 -26.40
CA ASP A 36 -37.85 -9.02 -25.86
C ASP A 36 -39.25 -9.68 -25.84
N SER A 37 -40.23 -9.07 -25.14
CA SER A 37 -41.60 -9.60 -25.05
C SER A 37 -42.35 -9.67 -26.39
N LYS A 38 -41.69 -9.29 -27.50
CA LYS A 38 -42.17 -9.36 -28.88
C LYS A 38 -41.33 -10.29 -29.77
N GLY A 39 -40.47 -11.13 -29.18
CA GLY A 39 -39.73 -12.17 -29.90
C GLY A 39 -38.63 -11.67 -30.84
N LYS A 40 -38.19 -10.40 -30.72
CA LYS A 40 -37.09 -9.89 -31.54
C LYS A 40 -35.74 -10.15 -30.87
N LYS A 41 -34.83 -10.79 -31.61
CA LYS A 41 -33.42 -10.96 -31.20
C LYS A 41 -32.80 -9.59 -30.98
N VAL A 42 -32.41 -9.28 -29.74
CA VAL A 42 -31.61 -8.10 -29.41
C VAL A 42 -30.29 -8.19 -30.18
N LYS A 43 -30.12 -7.34 -31.20
CA LYS A 43 -28.85 -7.25 -31.94
C LYS A 43 -27.81 -6.68 -30.97
N GLY A 44 -26.87 -7.52 -30.55
CA GLY A 44 -25.71 -7.06 -29.77
C GLY A 44 -25.02 -5.92 -30.51
N HIS A 45 -24.95 -4.76 -29.86
CA HIS A 45 -24.24 -3.60 -30.40
C HIS A 45 -22.77 -3.98 -30.58
N ARG A 46 -22.35 -4.22 -31.83
CA ARG A 46 -20.92 -4.38 -32.14
C ARG A 46 -20.24 -3.05 -31.79
N PRO A 47 -19.15 -3.04 -30.99
CA PRO A 47 -18.49 -1.79 -30.66
C PRO A 47 -18.06 -1.10 -31.95
N SER A 48 -18.42 0.18 -32.06
CA SER A 48 -18.02 1.03 -33.19
C SER A 48 -16.51 0.98 -33.39
N ALA A 49 -16.04 1.05 -34.65
CA ALA A 49 -14.61 1.09 -34.98
C ALA A 49 -13.86 2.19 -34.21
N ARG A 50 -14.55 3.31 -33.88
CA ARG A 50 -14.01 4.40 -33.04
C ARG A 50 -13.78 3.96 -31.59
N THR A 51 -14.67 3.14 -31.02
CA THR A 51 -14.52 2.59 -29.66
C THR A 51 -13.37 1.59 -29.58
N ARG A 52 -13.21 0.75 -30.62
CA ARG A 52 -12.09 -0.20 -30.73
C ARG A 52 -10.75 0.51 -30.91
N ALA A 53 -10.67 1.54 -31.75
CA ALA A 53 -9.47 2.34 -31.93
C ALA A 53 -9.05 3.06 -30.63
N ARG A 54 -10.00 3.67 -29.91
CA ARG A 54 -9.74 4.28 -28.59
C ARG A 54 -9.21 3.28 -27.58
N ALA A 55 -9.77 2.06 -27.54
CA ALA A 55 -9.27 1.01 -26.65
C ALA A 55 -7.83 0.61 -27.00
N ILE A 56 -7.51 0.40 -28.28
CA ILE A 56 -6.16 0.05 -28.73
C ILE A 56 -5.15 1.15 -28.35
N ILE A 57 -5.49 2.41 -28.59
CA ILE A 57 -4.62 3.56 -28.24
C ILE A 57 -4.37 3.57 -26.73
N LYS A 58 -5.42 3.44 -25.90
CA LYS A 58 -5.28 3.39 -24.44
C LYS A 58 -4.36 2.25 -23.98
N HIS A 59 -4.57 1.03 -24.48
CA HIS A 59 -3.72 -0.11 -24.10
C HIS A 59 -2.28 0.07 -24.58
N THR A 60 -2.07 0.63 -25.78
CA THR A 60 -0.73 0.89 -26.31
C THR A 60 0.01 1.89 -25.43
N ILE A 61 -0.63 2.99 -25.05
CA ILE A 61 -0.04 3.99 -24.14
C ILE A 61 0.29 3.37 -22.78
N LEU A 62 -0.63 2.58 -22.21
CA LEU A 62 -0.41 1.91 -20.92
C LEU A 62 0.74 0.91 -20.98
N ILE A 63 0.87 0.13 -22.06
CA ILE A 63 1.97 -0.81 -22.25
C ILE A 63 3.30 -0.06 -22.38
N LEU A 64 3.36 1.00 -23.19
CA LEU A 64 4.58 1.82 -23.34
C LEU A 64 4.99 2.45 -22.02
N ALA A 65 4.03 3.03 -21.28
CA ALA A 65 4.30 3.59 -19.95
C ALA A 65 4.82 2.52 -18.98
N ALA A 66 4.22 1.32 -18.98
CA ALA A 66 4.67 0.20 -18.16
C ALA A 66 6.09 -0.24 -18.51
N LEU A 67 6.43 -0.35 -19.80
CA LEU A 67 7.78 -0.69 -20.25
C LEU A 67 8.81 0.35 -19.80
N ILE A 68 8.49 1.64 -19.91
CA ILE A 68 9.36 2.73 -19.45
C ILE A 68 9.58 2.64 -17.93
N MET A 69 8.54 2.36 -17.14
CA MET A 69 8.65 2.22 -15.69
C MET A 69 9.40 0.97 -15.25
N ILE A 70 9.28 -0.13 -16.00
CA ILE A 70 9.93 -1.41 -15.70
C ILE A 70 11.40 -1.41 -16.14
N TYR A 71 11.78 -0.57 -17.11
CA TYR A 71 13.14 -0.53 -17.66
C TYR A 71 14.24 -0.39 -16.58
N PRO A 72 14.17 0.54 -15.61
CA PRO A 72 15.20 0.65 -14.57
C PRO A 72 15.35 -0.61 -13.72
N LEU A 73 14.25 -1.34 -13.48
CA LEU A 73 14.29 -2.61 -12.73
C LEU A 73 14.94 -3.71 -13.57
N LEU A 74 14.62 -3.79 -14.87
CA LEU A 74 15.27 -4.73 -15.78
C LEU A 74 16.76 -4.44 -15.93
N TRP A 75 17.11 -3.16 -16.02
CA TRP A 75 18.50 -2.72 -16.06
C TRP A 75 19.23 -3.08 -14.78
N MET A 76 18.61 -2.90 -13.61
CA MET A 76 19.18 -3.29 -12.32
C MET A 76 19.41 -4.82 -12.24
N ILE A 77 18.47 -5.62 -12.74
CA ILE A 77 18.61 -7.09 -12.84
C ILE A 77 19.73 -7.47 -13.80
N ALA A 78 19.86 -6.80 -14.94
CA ALA A 78 20.98 -7.07 -15.85
C ALA A 78 22.32 -6.69 -15.21
N SER A 79 22.39 -5.53 -14.55
CA SER A 79 23.59 -5.02 -13.89
C SER A 79 24.04 -5.85 -12.69
N SER A 80 23.15 -6.56 -11.98
CA SER A 80 23.56 -7.48 -10.91
C SER A 80 24.36 -8.68 -11.39
N PHE A 81 24.30 -8.99 -12.68
CA PHE A 81 25.08 -10.06 -13.31
C PHE A 81 26.30 -9.54 -14.05
N ARG A 82 26.63 -8.25 -13.98
CA ARG A 82 27.77 -7.67 -14.68
C ARG A 82 29.00 -7.53 -13.77
N PRO A 83 30.20 -7.62 -14.36
CA PRO A 83 31.41 -7.11 -13.74
C PRO A 83 31.31 -5.61 -13.42
N ASN A 84 31.89 -5.20 -12.29
CA ASN A 84 31.80 -3.84 -11.76
C ASN A 84 32.25 -2.76 -12.75
N ASP A 85 33.27 -3.03 -13.55
CA ASP A 85 33.82 -2.11 -14.56
C ASP A 85 32.91 -1.92 -15.77
N LEU A 86 32.03 -2.87 -16.06
CA LEU A 86 31.11 -2.85 -17.21
C LEU A 86 29.75 -2.23 -16.89
N ILE A 87 29.33 -2.20 -15.62
CA ILE A 87 28.00 -1.74 -15.17
C ILE A 87 27.63 -0.36 -15.73
N PHE A 88 28.54 0.62 -15.65
CA PHE A 88 28.28 1.99 -16.11
C PHE A 88 28.76 2.27 -17.53
N ARG A 89 29.51 1.33 -18.14
CA ARG A 89 29.97 1.43 -19.53
C ARG A 89 28.95 0.88 -20.51
N GLU A 90 28.20 -0.15 -20.10
CA GLU A 90 27.18 -0.81 -20.92
C GLU A 90 25.77 -0.41 -20.46
N ALA A 91 25.14 0.59 -21.09
CA ALA A 91 23.82 1.06 -20.68
C ALA A 91 22.64 0.15 -21.11
N GLY A 92 22.87 -0.86 -21.94
CA GLY A 92 21.83 -1.74 -22.49
C GLY A 92 21.36 -2.83 -21.53
N LEU A 93 20.38 -3.65 -21.95
CA LEU A 93 19.94 -4.85 -21.22
C LEU A 93 20.72 -6.13 -21.61
N VAL A 94 21.50 -6.06 -22.69
CA VAL A 94 22.32 -7.19 -23.15
C VAL A 94 23.54 -7.32 -22.24
N ILE A 95 23.79 -8.53 -21.75
CA ILE A 95 24.92 -8.84 -20.87
C ILE A 95 26.01 -9.49 -21.72
N SER A 96 27.18 -8.85 -21.80
CA SER A 96 28.35 -9.35 -22.52
C SER A 96 29.08 -10.46 -21.76
N SER A 97 29.12 -10.35 -20.42
CA SER A 97 29.75 -11.29 -19.50
C SER A 97 28.93 -11.42 -18.23
N VAL A 98 28.73 -12.66 -17.76
CA VAL A 98 27.88 -12.97 -16.61
C VAL A 98 28.74 -13.29 -15.39
N GLU A 99 28.55 -12.55 -14.31
CA GLU A 99 29.22 -12.71 -13.02
C GLU A 99 28.19 -13.05 -11.92
N TRP A 100 27.94 -14.34 -11.75
CA TRP A 100 27.04 -14.85 -10.70
C TRP A 100 27.58 -14.61 -9.29
N GLU A 101 28.90 -14.41 -9.16
CA GLU A 101 29.60 -14.24 -7.89
C GLU A 101 29.14 -13.00 -7.12
N ASN A 102 28.55 -12.00 -7.79
CA ASN A 102 27.94 -10.84 -7.15
C ASN A 102 26.92 -11.20 -6.05
N TYR A 103 26.21 -12.33 -6.18
CA TYR A 103 25.25 -12.79 -5.18
C TYR A 103 25.92 -13.36 -3.91
N PRO A 104 26.73 -14.44 -3.97
CA PRO A 104 27.42 -14.94 -2.79
C PRO A 104 28.40 -13.92 -2.22
N ASN A 105 29.12 -13.15 -3.06
CA ASN A 105 30.02 -12.11 -2.59
C ASN A 105 29.25 -11.02 -1.86
N GLY A 106 28.14 -10.53 -2.42
CA GLY A 106 27.30 -9.55 -1.73
C GLY A 106 26.66 -10.08 -0.45
N TRP A 107 26.40 -11.38 -0.36
CA TRP A 107 25.84 -11.99 0.85
C TRP A 107 26.78 -11.90 2.06
N SER A 108 28.09 -11.89 1.84
CA SER A 108 29.14 -11.83 2.87
C SER A 108 30.05 -10.62 2.77
N ALA A 109 29.71 -9.62 1.94
CA ALA A 109 30.56 -8.45 1.69
C ALA A 109 30.64 -7.47 2.87
N LEU A 110 29.59 -7.45 3.70
CA LEU A 110 29.50 -6.55 4.85
C LEU A 110 29.94 -7.25 6.13
N SER A 111 29.97 -6.50 7.24
CA SER A 111 30.38 -7.01 8.56
C SER A 111 29.53 -8.19 9.06
N GLU A 112 28.29 -8.29 8.60
CA GLU A 112 27.36 -9.37 8.93
C GLU A 112 26.80 -9.98 7.63
N PRO A 113 26.41 -11.26 7.65
CA PRO A 113 25.77 -11.88 6.51
C PRO A 113 24.44 -11.19 6.18
N PHE A 114 24.10 -11.11 4.89
CA PHE A 114 22.92 -10.36 4.45
C PHE A 114 21.59 -10.88 5.04
N SER A 115 21.53 -12.17 5.41
CA SER A 115 20.42 -12.75 6.17
C SER A 115 20.13 -12.04 7.49
N LYS A 116 21.16 -11.52 8.18
CA LYS A 116 21.01 -10.78 9.43
C LYS A 116 20.24 -9.48 9.19
N TYR A 117 20.58 -8.73 8.14
CA TYR A 117 19.90 -7.48 7.80
C TYR A 117 18.45 -7.71 7.35
N LEU A 118 18.21 -8.78 6.59
CA LEU A 118 16.85 -9.22 6.23
C LEU A 118 16.03 -9.59 7.47
N MET A 119 16.63 -10.30 8.42
CA MET A 119 15.97 -10.68 9.68
C MET A 119 15.68 -9.45 10.55
N ASN A 120 16.62 -8.53 10.67
CA ASN A 120 16.43 -7.27 11.39
C ASN A 120 15.25 -6.49 10.79
N SER A 121 15.22 -6.31 9.46
CA SER A 121 14.09 -5.68 8.77
C SER A 121 12.77 -6.41 9.00
N ALA A 122 12.75 -7.75 8.95
CA ALA A 122 11.55 -8.53 9.22
C ALA A 122 11.04 -8.34 10.65
N ILE A 123 11.93 -8.32 11.64
CA ILE A 123 11.58 -8.08 13.06
C ILE A 123 10.96 -6.69 13.22
N VAL A 124 11.59 -5.65 12.67
CA VAL A 124 11.08 -4.27 12.74
C VAL A 124 9.70 -4.18 12.09
N VAL A 125 9.55 -4.72 10.87
CA VAL A 125 8.29 -4.68 10.13
C VAL A 125 7.18 -5.42 10.86
N LEU A 126 7.43 -6.63 11.37
CA LEU A 126 6.43 -7.39 12.12
C LEU A 126 6.02 -6.66 13.40
N GLY A 127 6.98 -6.06 14.12
CA GLY A 127 6.70 -5.24 15.29
C GLY A 127 5.81 -4.04 14.97
N CYS A 128 6.13 -3.31 13.90
CA CYS A 128 5.33 -2.17 13.45
C CYS A 128 3.93 -2.58 12.97
N ILE A 129 3.79 -3.70 12.24
CA ILE A 129 2.49 -4.23 11.82
C ILE A 129 1.63 -4.55 13.04
N LEU A 130 2.15 -5.33 14.00
CA LEU A 130 1.42 -5.69 15.21
C LEU A 130 1.03 -4.43 16.01
N GLY A 131 1.95 -3.49 16.16
CA GLY A 131 1.71 -2.24 16.86
C GLY A 131 0.58 -1.43 16.22
N ASN A 132 0.61 -1.26 14.90
CA ASN A 132 -0.43 -0.55 14.16
C ASN A 132 -1.77 -1.28 14.18
N LEU A 133 -1.79 -2.60 13.93
CA LEU A 133 -3.03 -3.37 13.90
C LEU A 133 -3.76 -3.32 15.24
N VAL A 134 -3.05 -3.48 16.35
CA VAL A 134 -3.66 -3.43 17.68
C VAL A 134 -4.11 -2.00 18.00
N SER A 135 -3.19 -1.05 17.92
CA SER A 135 -3.43 0.30 18.47
C SER A 135 -4.37 1.12 17.60
N CYS A 136 -4.20 1.06 16.27
CA CYS A 136 -5.05 1.82 15.36
C CYS A 136 -6.46 1.24 15.29
N SER A 137 -6.64 -0.09 15.36
CA SER A 137 -7.98 -0.69 15.36
C SER A 137 -8.76 -0.37 16.64
N MET A 138 -8.09 -0.39 17.79
CA MET A 138 -8.69 0.03 19.07
C MET A 138 -9.07 1.51 19.06
N ALA A 139 -8.17 2.39 18.61
CA ALA A 139 -8.44 3.82 18.49
C ALA A 139 -9.60 4.08 17.51
N ALA A 140 -9.60 3.39 16.36
CA ALA A 140 -10.66 3.51 15.37
C ALA A 140 -12.02 3.04 15.90
N TYR A 141 -12.07 1.92 16.63
CA TYR A 141 -13.28 1.45 17.28
C TYR A 141 -13.82 2.47 18.29
N ALA A 142 -12.95 3.07 19.11
CA ALA A 142 -13.34 4.10 20.05
C ALA A 142 -13.97 5.32 19.33
N PHE A 143 -13.35 5.83 18.27
CA PHE A 143 -13.90 6.95 17.49
C PHE A 143 -15.16 6.60 16.69
N ALA A 144 -15.30 5.34 16.26
CA ALA A 144 -16.43 4.93 15.42
C ALA A 144 -17.67 4.51 16.24
N ARG A 145 -17.49 3.91 17.42
CA ARG A 145 -18.59 3.30 18.19
C ARG A 145 -18.82 3.90 19.59
N LEU A 146 -17.80 4.43 20.24
CA LEU A 146 -17.95 5.00 21.59
C LEU A 146 -18.34 6.48 21.51
N GLU A 147 -19.19 6.90 22.42
CA GLU A 147 -19.45 8.31 22.68
C GLU A 147 -18.68 8.75 23.93
N PHE A 148 -17.82 9.76 23.78
CA PHE A 148 -16.98 10.27 24.86
C PHE A 148 -16.78 11.78 24.74
N LYS A 149 -16.50 12.43 25.86
CA LYS A 149 -16.31 13.88 25.92
C LYS A 149 -15.12 14.27 25.02
N PHE A 150 -15.28 15.35 24.24
CA PHE A 150 -14.28 15.87 23.30
C PHE A 150 -13.96 15.00 22.08
N LYS A 151 -14.77 13.98 21.76
CA LYS A 151 -14.62 13.11 20.57
C LYS A 151 -14.34 13.88 19.28
N LYS A 152 -15.08 14.97 19.00
CA LYS A 152 -14.88 15.80 17.81
C LYS A 152 -13.52 16.50 17.80
N ILE A 153 -13.09 17.06 18.94
CA ILE A 153 -11.81 17.76 19.06
C ILE A 153 -10.65 16.77 18.88
N MET A 154 -10.71 15.63 19.58
CA MET A 154 -9.69 14.58 19.46
C MET A 154 -9.59 14.01 18.04
N PHE A 155 -10.73 13.88 17.35
CA PHE A 155 -10.76 13.44 15.96
C PHE A 155 -10.08 14.46 15.02
N VAL A 156 -10.35 15.76 15.20
CA VAL A 156 -9.70 16.82 14.42
C VAL A 156 -8.20 16.89 14.71
N LEU A 157 -7.79 16.79 15.98
CA LEU A 157 -6.37 16.75 16.36
C LEU A 157 -5.65 15.57 15.70
N MET A 158 -6.26 14.39 15.73
CA MET A 158 -5.73 13.20 15.05
C MET A 158 -5.59 13.41 13.54
N LEU A 159 -6.55 14.07 12.87
CA LEU A 159 -6.41 14.37 11.45
C LEU A 159 -5.30 15.39 11.16
N MET A 160 -5.10 16.37 12.04
CA MET A 160 -4.04 17.37 11.87
C MET A 160 -2.64 16.76 11.94
N THR A 161 -2.43 15.66 12.68
CA THR A 161 -1.11 15.00 12.74
C THR A 161 -0.71 14.37 11.41
N ILE A 162 -1.65 14.06 10.52
CA ILE A 162 -1.36 13.55 9.16
C ILE A 162 -0.61 14.60 8.33
N MET A 163 -0.84 15.90 8.59
CA MET A 163 -0.19 16.99 7.86
C MET A 163 1.23 17.30 8.37
N LEU A 164 1.63 16.72 9.50
CA LEU A 164 2.93 17.00 10.10
C LEU A 164 4.02 16.19 9.37
N PRO A 165 5.04 16.84 8.80
CA PRO A 165 6.15 16.14 8.15
C PRO A 165 7.00 15.41 9.18
N ILE A 166 7.23 14.11 8.96
CA ILE A 166 8.00 13.25 9.88
C ILE A 166 9.41 13.79 10.18
N HIS A 167 10.02 14.50 9.22
CA HIS A 167 11.36 15.08 9.37
C HIS A 167 11.44 16.18 10.44
N VAL A 168 10.33 16.83 10.81
CA VAL A 168 10.32 17.87 11.86
C VAL A 168 10.30 17.24 13.26
N ILE A 169 9.66 16.07 13.42
CA ILE A 169 9.58 15.38 14.72
C ILE A 169 10.75 14.44 14.98
N ILE A 170 11.50 14.02 13.96
CA ILE A 170 12.52 12.99 14.14
C ILE A 170 13.68 13.43 15.03
N VAL A 171 14.10 14.71 14.97
CA VAL A 171 15.18 15.25 15.80
C VAL A 171 14.80 15.27 17.29
N PRO A 172 13.66 15.87 17.71
CA PRO A 172 13.27 15.81 19.11
C PRO A 172 12.99 14.38 19.58
N GLN A 173 12.43 13.53 18.71
CA GLN A 173 12.21 12.12 19.02
C GLN A 173 13.54 11.36 19.21
N TYR A 174 14.56 11.66 18.41
CA TYR A 174 15.90 11.11 18.59
C TYR A 174 16.51 11.51 19.93
N ILE A 175 16.43 12.79 20.30
CA ILE A 175 16.93 13.29 21.59
C ILE A 175 16.26 12.52 22.75
N MET A 176 14.93 12.35 22.69
CA MET A 176 14.19 11.59 23.70
C MET A 176 14.66 10.14 23.80
N PHE A 177 14.79 9.43 22.68
CA PHE A 177 15.24 8.03 22.67
C PHE A 177 16.71 7.87 23.04
N SER A 178 17.55 8.87 22.75
CA SER A 178 18.94 8.91 23.19
C SER A 178 19.06 9.06 24.69
N GLN A 179 18.23 9.90 25.32
CA GLN A 179 18.24 10.11 26.77
C GLN A 179 17.83 8.86 27.54
N ILE A 180 16.90 8.05 27.00
CA ILE A 180 16.48 6.78 27.62
C ILE A 180 17.32 5.58 27.19
N GLY A 181 18.38 5.78 26.39
CA GLY A 181 19.32 4.73 25.99
C GLY A 181 18.76 3.72 24.99
N TRP A 182 17.75 4.09 24.19
CA TRP A 182 17.14 3.20 23.18
C TRP A 182 17.75 3.34 21.78
N VAL A 183 18.63 4.32 21.57
CA VAL A 183 19.41 4.41 20.33
C VAL A 183 20.19 3.11 20.12
N ASN A 184 20.31 2.70 18.86
CA ASN A 184 20.88 1.44 18.43
C ASN A 184 20.08 0.19 18.87
N THR A 185 18.76 0.35 19.03
CA THR A 185 17.79 -0.75 19.19
C THR A 185 16.61 -0.55 18.24
N PHE A 186 15.74 -1.56 18.09
CA PHE A 186 14.53 -1.44 17.26
C PHE A 186 13.37 -0.71 17.96
N TRP A 187 13.47 -0.46 19.26
CA TRP A 187 12.38 0.12 20.05
C TRP A 187 11.94 1.52 19.62
N PRO A 188 12.84 2.45 19.25
CA PRO A 188 12.46 3.77 18.74
C PRO A 188 11.58 3.73 17.48
N ILE A 189 11.63 2.61 16.73
CA ILE A 189 10.88 2.41 15.48
C ILE A 189 9.55 1.69 15.78
N ILE A 190 9.57 0.67 16.64
CA ILE A 190 8.39 -0.18 16.93
C ILE A 190 7.44 0.48 17.95
N VAL A 191 7.95 0.99 19.06
CA VAL A 191 7.12 1.46 20.19
C VAL A 191 6.17 2.60 19.81
N PRO A 192 6.56 3.61 19.01
CA PRO A 192 5.63 4.64 18.59
C PRO A 192 4.38 4.11 17.86
N LYS A 193 4.48 2.95 17.18
CA LYS A 193 3.33 2.32 16.50
C LYS A 193 2.31 1.77 17.50
N LEU A 194 2.76 1.35 18.69
CA LEU A 194 1.88 0.94 19.79
C LEU A 194 1.08 2.09 20.40
N LEU A 195 1.45 3.34 20.10
CA LEU A 195 0.76 4.53 20.58
C LEU A 195 -0.22 5.11 19.54
N ALA A 196 -0.51 4.35 18.48
CA ALA A 196 -1.41 4.75 17.40
C ALA A 196 -0.99 6.10 16.76
N THR A 197 0.31 6.27 16.50
CA THR A 197 0.87 7.49 15.89
C THR A 197 0.50 7.65 14.42
N ASP A 198 0.15 6.55 13.73
CA ASP A 198 -0.22 6.54 12.32
C ASP A 198 -1.71 6.87 12.11
N ALA A 199 -2.04 8.16 12.21
CA ALA A 199 -3.40 8.67 12.09
C ALA A 199 -4.12 8.29 10.77
N PHE A 200 -3.37 8.09 9.68
CA PHE A 200 -3.91 7.57 8.42
C PHE A 200 -4.61 6.21 8.60
N PHE A 201 -4.00 5.27 9.34
CA PHE A 201 -4.59 3.96 9.56
C PHE A 201 -5.79 4.01 10.50
N ILE A 202 -5.74 4.87 11.53
CA ILE A 202 -6.90 5.14 12.37
C ILE A 202 -8.06 5.63 11.51
N PHE A 203 -7.82 6.63 10.67
CA PHE A 203 -8.86 7.20 9.81
C PHE A 203 -9.42 6.16 8.83
N LEU A 204 -8.57 5.40 8.15
CA LEU A 204 -8.99 4.33 7.25
C LEU A 204 -9.91 3.34 7.96
N MET A 205 -9.52 2.87 9.15
CA MET A 205 -10.32 1.93 9.92
C MET A 205 -11.62 2.56 10.46
N ILE A 206 -11.62 3.85 10.83
CA ILE A 206 -12.85 4.55 11.21
C ILE A 206 -13.86 4.53 10.06
N GLN A 207 -13.41 4.85 8.84
CA GLN A 207 -14.30 4.86 7.69
C GLN A 207 -14.84 3.47 7.38
N PHE A 208 -14.00 2.45 7.51
CA PHE A 208 -14.44 1.07 7.34
C PHE A 208 -15.48 0.66 8.40
N ILE A 209 -15.19 0.89 9.69
CA ILE A 209 -16.09 0.53 10.79
C ILE A 209 -17.43 1.26 10.68
N ARG A 210 -17.44 2.52 10.21
CA ARG A 210 -18.67 3.27 9.97
C ARG A 210 -19.53 2.69 8.84
N GLY A 211 -18.94 1.97 7.89
CA GLY A 211 -19.67 1.23 6.86
C GLY A 211 -20.33 -0.05 7.37
N ILE A 212 -19.94 -0.57 8.53
CA ILE A 212 -20.57 -1.75 9.14
C ILE A 212 -21.90 -1.31 9.81
N PRO A 213 -23.05 -1.94 9.49
CA PRO A 213 -24.34 -1.63 10.10
C PRO A 213 -24.30 -1.72 11.63
N LYS A 214 -24.94 -0.76 12.30
CA LYS A 214 -24.99 -0.72 13.78
C LYS A 214 -25.84 -1.84 14.39
N ASP A 215 -26.77 -2.38 13.62
CA ASP A 215 -27.65 -3.48 14.03
C ASP A 215 -26.86 -4.71 14.53
N MET A 216 -25.64 -4.92 13.99
CA MET A 216 -24.73 -5.98 14.45
C MET A 216 -24.25 -5.75 15.90
N ASP A 217 -24.00 -4.49 16.27
CA ASP A 217 -23.57 -4.12 17.62
C ASP A 217 -24.73 -4.20 18.61
N GLU A 218 -25.94 -3.83 18.15
CA GLU A 218 -27.17 -3.89 18.94
C GLU A 218 -27.59 -5.34 19.22
N ALA A 219 -27.54 -6.22 18.21
CA ALA A 219 -27.78 -7.65 18.36
C ALA A 219 -26.81 -8.28 19.38
N ALA A 220 -25.51 -8.01 19.24
CA ALA A 220 -24.53 -8.50 20.20
C ALA A 220 -24.77 -7.97 21.62
N ARG A 221 -25.24 -6.72 21.77
CA ARG A 221 -25.60 -6.15 23.07
C ARG A 221 -26.84 -6.83 23.67
N ILE A 222 -27.82 -7.22 22.87
CA ILE A 222 -28.98 -8.01 23.31
C ILE A 222 -28.49 -9.38 23.83
N ASP A 223 -27.47 -9.98 23.21
CA ASP A 223 -26.79 -11.20 23.68
C ASP A 223 -25.86 -10.99 24.90
N GLY A 224 -25.91 -9.80 25.53
CA GLY A 224 -25.12 -9.46 26.71
C GLY A 224 -23.64 -9.18 26.44
N ALA A 225 -23.25 -8.93 25.19
CA ALA A 225 -21.88 -8.56 24.84
C ALA A 225 -21.56 -7.11 25.26
N GLY A 226 -20.50 -6.95 26.06
CA GLY A 226 -19.89 -5.64 26.32
C GLY A 226 -19.00 -5.17 25.17
N HIS A 227 -18.55 -3.92 25.22
CA HIS A 227 -17.70 -3.33 24.17
C HIS A 227 -16.46 -4.13 23.78
N PRO A 228 -15.70 -4.75 24.71
CA PRO A 228 -14.55 -5.59 24.33
C PRO A 228 -14.95 -6.82 23.50
N ARG A 229 -16.09 -7.44 23.84
CA ARG A 229 -16.61 -8.61 23.12
C ARG A 229 -17.11 -8.21 21.73
N ILE A 230 -17.86 -7.11 21.63
CA ILE A 230 -18.31 -6.55 20.35
C ILE A 230 -17.10 -6.23 19.46
N PHE A 231 -16.08 -5.58 20.01
CA PHE A 231 -14.86 -5.27 19.26
C PHE A 231 -14.17 -6.53 18.74
N LEU A 232 -13.84 -7.47 19.61
CA LEU A 232 -13.03 -8.64 19.26
C LEU A 232 -13.78 -9.68 18.40
N GLN A 233 -15.08 -9.88 18.65
CA GLN A 233 -15.84 -10.97 18.03
C GLN A 233 -16.73 -10.53 16.87
N VAL A 234 -17.10 -9.24 16.80
CA VAL A 234 -17.99 -8.73 15.75
C VAL A 234 -17.23 -7.80 14.81
N ILE A 235 -16.67 -6.71 15.33
CA ILE A 235 -16.06 -5.67 14.49
C ILE A 235 -14.73 -6.11 13.90
N LEU A 236 -13.83 -6.68 14.71
CA LEU A 236 -12.48 -7.05 14.28
C LEU A 236 -12.47 -8.07 13.11
N PRO A 237 -13.29 -9.14 13.12
CA PRO A 237 -13.37 -10.06 11.98
C PRO A 237 -13.99 -9.45 10.72
N LEU A 238 -14.93 -8.51 10.87
CA LEU A 238 -15.55 -7.83 9.73
C LEU A 238 -14.61 -6.80 9.09
N MET A 239 -13.68 -6.22 9.85
CA MET A 239 -12.71 -5.25 9.35
C MET A 239 -11.42 -5.86 8.77
N VAL A 240 -11.39 -7.17 8.50
CA VAL A 240 -10.24 -7.85 7.87
C VAL A 240 -9.72 -7.13 6.60
N PRO A 241 -10.55 -6.60 5.68
CA PRO A 241 -10.03 -5.85 4.53
C PRO A 241 -9.26 -4.59 4.92
N ALA A 242 -9.73 -3.86 5.93
CA ALA A 242 -9.03 -2.68 6.45
C ALA A 242 -7.74 -3.05 7.19
N LEU A 243 -7.77 -4.09 8.02
CA LEU A 243 -6.58 -4.61 8.72
C LEU A 243 -5.52 -5.08 7.73
N ALA A 244 -5.92 -5.84 6.69
CA ALA A 244 -5.01 -6.28 5.65
C ALA A 244 -4.38 -5.09 4.92
N THR A 245 -5.18 -4.08 4.57
CA THR A 245 -4.70 -2.84 3.94
C THR A 245 -3.65 -2.14 4.82
N THR A 246 -3.93 -1.96 6.11
CA THR A 246 -2.98 -1.40 7.07
C THR A 246 -1.71 -2.22 7.19
N ALA A 247 -1.80 -3.55 7.25
CA ALA A 247 -0.63 -4.42 7.33
C ALA A 247 0.25 -4.31 6.09
N ILE A 248 -0.33 -4.27 4.89
CA ILE A 248 0.42 -4.13 3.62
C ILE A 248 1.12 -2.79 3.54
N PHE A 249 0.42 -1.68 3.82
CA PHE A 249 1.04 -0.36 3.81
C PHE A 249 2.13 -0.23 4.87
N THR A 250 1.88 -0.73 6.09
CA THR A 250 2.90 -0.75 7.14
C THR A 250 4.12 -1.57 6.71
N PHE A 251 3.91 -2.73 6.09
CA PHE A 251 5.00 -3.53 5.54
C PHE A 251 5.83 -2.74 4.54
N ILE A 252 5.20 -2.18 3.50
CA ILE A 252 5.90 -1.49 2.41
C ILE A 252 6.66 -0.28 2.94
N TRP A 253 6.01 0.53 3.79
CA TRP A 253 6.62 1.74 4.34
C TRP A 253 7.76 1.43 5.29
N THR A 254 7.58 0.51 6.24
CA THR A 254 8.62 0.16 7.21
C THR A 254 9.77 -0.63 6.57
N TRP A 255 9.50 -1.51 5.60
CA TRP A 255 10.54 -2.25 4.88
C TRP A 255 11.43 -1.32 4.05
N SER A 256 10.85 -0.24 3.51
CA SER A 256 11.55 0.75 2.68
C SER A 256 12.09 1.94 3.48
N ASP A 257 11.92 1.94 4.81
CA ASP A 257 12.33 3.06 5.65
C ASP A 257 13.83 3.06 5.90
N PHE A 258 14.54 3.75 5.00
CA PHE A 258 15.96 4.01 5.12
C PHE A 258 16.28 5.07 6.18
N PHE A 259 15.57 6.20 6.16
CA PHE A 259 15.95 7.40 6.90
C PHE A 259 15.83 7.24 8.42
N THR A 260 14.71 6.70 8.90
CA THR A 260 14.52 6.47 10.33
C THR A 260 15.48 5.40 10.85
N SER A 261 15.68 4.34 10.06
CA SER A 261 16.63 3.28 10.38
C SER A 261 18.06 3.81 10.49
N LEU A 262 18.49 4.66 9.56
CA LEU A 262 19.84 5.25 9.55
C LEU A 262 20.11 6.10 10.80
N ILE A 263 19.09 6.83 11.27
CA ILE A 263 19.22 7.70 12.45
C ILE A 263 19.34 6.89 13.75
N TYR A 264 18.57 5.81 13.89
CA TYR A 264 18.53 5.06 15.15
C TYR A 264 19.51 3.89 15.21
N LEU A 265 19.87 3.26 14.09
CA LEU A 265 20.64 2.02 14.05
C LEU A 265 22.07 2.34 13.62
N THR A 266 22.97 2.46 14.59
CA THR A 266 24.36 2.90 14.35
C THR A 266 25.34 1.74 14.25
N ASN A 267 25.11 0.63 14.97
CA ASN A 267 25.95 -0.56 14.87
C ASN A 267 25.56 -1.40 13.64
N PRO A 268 26.55 -1.87 12.86
CA PRO A 268 26.29 -2.71 11.69
C PRO A 268 25.43 -3.93 12.01
N SER A 269 25.63 -4.60 13.15
CA SER A 269 24.83 -5.78 13.54
C SER A 269 23.33 -5.54 13.70
N ASN A 270 22.93 -4.28 13.88
CA ASN A 270 21.54 -3.85 14.02
C ASN A 270 20.99 -3.19 12.75
N TYR A 271 21.74 -3.08 11.65
CA TYR A 271 21.23 -2.46 10.43
C TYR A 271 20.00 -3.19 9.88
N THR A 272 19.05 -2.42 9.39
CA THR A 272 18.01 -2.92 8.48
C THR A 272 18.61 -3.07 7.09
N VAL A 273 17.94 -3.85 6.24
CA VAL A 273 18.38 -4.10 4.86
C VAL A 273 18.62 -2.82 4.06
N GLN A 274 17.81 -1.77 4.27
CA GLN A 274 17.98 -0.49 3.56
C GLN A 274 19.26 0.24 3.97
N VAL A 275 19.60 0.21 5.26
CA VAL A 275 20.85 0.81 5.76
C VAL A 275 22.05 -0.02 5.31
N ALA A 276 21.94 -1.35 5.34
CA ALA A 276 22.98 -2.25 4.86
C ALA A 276 23.28 -2.04 3.37
N LEU A 277 22.27 -1.85 2.51
CA LEU A 277 22.47 -1.54 1.10
C LEU A 277 23.29 -0.26 0.89
N ASN A 278 23.12 0.75 1.74
CA ASN A 278 23.91 1.97 1.67
C ASN A 278 25.38 1.74 2.06
N ALA A 279 25.66 0.77 2.94
CA ALA A 279 27.02 0.42 3.35
C ALA A 279 27.86 -0.27 2.25
N PHE A 280 27.26 -0.69 1.13
CA PHE A 280 27.99 -1.15 -0.05
C PHE A 280 28.65 0.00 -0.84
N ILE A 281 28.21 1.25 -0.60
CA ILE A 281 28.77 2.44 -1.20
C ILE A 281 29.90 2.92 -0.29
N ASP A 282 31.13 2.53 -0.60
CA ASP A 282 32.31 3.02 0.13
C ASP A 282 32.66 4.44 -0.35
N SER A 283 32.87 5.34 0.61
CA SER A 283 33.30 6.72 0.36
C SER A 283 34.82 6.85 0.16
N THR A 284 35.58 5.77 0.38
CA THR A 284 37.06 5.75 0.43
C THR A 284 37.73 4.68 -0.45
N GLY A 285 36.98 3.83 -1.15
CA GLY A 285 37.50 2.69 -1.94
C GLY A 285 36.67 2.34 -3.19
N GLU A 286 36.89 1.15 -3.78
CA GLU A 286 36.09 0.63 -4.90
C GLU A 286 34.73 0.14 -4.41
N SER A 287 33.67 0.89 -4.74
CA SER A 287 32.29 0.46 -4.47
C SER A 287 31.94 -0.79 -5.29
N ASN A 288 31.43 -1.83 -4.60
CA ASN A 288 30.99 -3.06 -5.26
C ASN A 288 29.53 -2.92 -5.73
N TRP A 289 29.36 -2.29 -6.89
CA TRP A 289 28.07 -2.04 -7.53
C TRP A 289 27.33 -3.33 -7.92
N GLY A 290 28.05 -4.36 -8.39
CA GLY A 290 27.49 -5.66 -8.74
C GLY A 290 26.83 -6.32 -7.54
N ALA A 291 27.53 -6.37 -6.40
CA ALA A 291 26.99 -6.87 -5.14
C ALA A 291 25.82 -6.02 -4.62
N LEU A 292 25.93 -4.68 -4.70
CA LEU A 292 24.84 -3.77 -4.33
C LEU A 292 23.57 -4.05 -5.13
N PHE A 293 23.67 -4.21 -6.46
CA PHE A 293 22.51 -4.52 -7.30
C PHE A 293 21.95 -5.91 -7.02
N ALA A 294 22.81 -6.92 -6.83
CA ALA A 294 22.39 -8.26 -6.46
C ALA A 294 21.59 -8.28 -5.14
N MET A 295 22.09 -7.61 -4.10
CA MET A 295 21.41 -7.49 -2.81
C MET A 295 20.15 -6.63 -2.87
N SER A 296 20.13 -5.60 -3.75
CA SER A 296 18.95 -4.77 -3.98
C SER A 296 17.80 -5.59 -4.58
N ILE A 297 18.10 -6.51 -5.51
CA ILE A 297 17.09 -7.43 -6.08
C ILE A 297 16.52 -8.34 -4.98
N ILE A 298 17.37 -8.93 -4.14
CA ILE A 298 16.92 -9.77 -3.01
C ILE A 298 16.00 -8.96 -2.09
N THR A 299 16.34 -7.70 -1.83
CA THR A 299 15.56 -6.79 -0.98
C THR A 299 14.20 -6.43 -1.57
N LEU A 300 14.06 -6.43 -2.89
CA LEU A 300 12.78 -6.20 -3.57
C LEU A 300 11.83 -7.40 -3.49
N VAL A 301 12.34 -8.63 -3.36
CA VAL A 301 11.51 -9.85 -3.37
C VAL A 301 10.42 -9.81 -2.29
N PRO A 302 10.70 -9.50 -1.01
CA PRO A 302 9.66 -9.42 0.03
C PRO A 302 8.60 -8.35 -0.27
N VAL A 303 8.99 -7.20 -0.80
CA VAL A 303 8.07 -6.11 -1.17
C VAL A 303 7.16 -6.54 -2.31
N PHE A 304 7.72 -7.18 -3.33
CA PHE A 304 6.96 -7.72 -4.45
C PHE A 304 5.94 -8.78 -3.99
N LEU A 305 6.35 -9.70 -3.11
CA LEU A 305 5.47 -10.70 -2.53
C LEU A 305 4.34 -10.07 -1.71
N ALA A 306 4.66 -9.10 -0.84
CA ALA A 306 3.67 -8.37 -0.06
C ALA A 306 2.63 -7.68 -0.95
N PHE A 307 3.06 -7.06 -2.05
CA PHE A 307 2.18 -6.46 -3.04
C PHE A 307 1.32 -7.50 -3.77
N LEU A 308 1.92 -8.60 -4.24
CA LEU A 308 1.25 -9.66 -4.97
C LEU A 308 0.11 -10.31 -4.16
N PHE A 309 0.36 -10.59 -2.89
CA PHE A 309 -0.66 -11.12 -1.97
C PHE A 309 -1.65 -10.03 -1.52
N GLY A 310 -1.19 -8.78 -1.44
CA GLY A 310 -1.94 -7.65 -0.93
C GLY A 310 -2.90 -6.99 -1.91
N GLN A 311 -2.65 -7.05 -3.22
CA GLN A 311 -3.42 -6.33 -4.25
C GLN A 311 -4.94 -6.55 -4.15
N LYS A 312 -5.38 -7.78 -3.84
CA LYS A 312 -6.81 -8.10 -3.73
C LYS A 312 -7.48 -7.40 -2.55
N PHE A 313 -6.74 -7.15 -1.47
CA PHE A 313 -7.21 -6.47 -0.28
C PHE A 313 -7.16 -4.96 -0.44
N LEU A 314 -6.10 -4.43 -1.07
CA LEU A 314 -5.97 -3.00 -1.37
C LEU A 314 -7.14 -2.51 -2.23
N ILE A 315 -7.51 -3.27 -3.27
CA ILE A 315 -8.63 -2.93 -4.16
C ILE A 315 -9.95 -2.91 -3.37
N LYS A 316 -10.18 -3.90 -2.51
CA LYS A 316 -11.39 -3.99 -1.68
C LYS A 316 -11.46 -2.88 -0.63
N GLY A 317 -10.34 -2.52 -0.02
CA GLY A 317 -10.27 -1.47 1.01
C GLY A 317 -10.54 -0.08 0.45
N ILE A 318 -9.99 0.24 -0.73
CA ILE A 318 -10.17 1.54 -1.41
C ILE A 318 -11.58 1.65 -2.01
N ALA A 319 -12.16 0.57 -2.51
CA ALA A 319 -13.51 0.60 -3.09
C ALA A 319 -14.59 1.05 -2.09
N THR A 320 -14.42 0.75 -0.79
CA THR A 320 -15.36 1.15 0.26
C THR A 320 -15.33 2.64 0.63
N THR A 321 -14.28 3.39 0.28
CA THR A 321 -14.19 4.83 0.62
C THR A 321 -14.71 5.75 -0.48
N GLY A 322 -14.91 5.23 -1.70
CA GLY A 322 -15.27 6.02 -2.89
C GLY A 322 -16.73 5.95 -3.34
N ILE A 323 -17.56 5.09 -2.74
CA ILE A 323 -18.98 4.97 -3.11
C ILE A 323 -19.81 5.88 -2.19
N LYS A 324 -20.13 7.07 -2.69
CA LYS A 324 -21.22 7.93 -2.24
C LYS A 324 -22.11 8.23 -3.43
#